data_AF-A0A959P6Z5-F1
#
_entry.id   AF-A0A959P6Z5-F1
#
_cell.length_a   1.000
_cell.length_b   1.000
_cell.length_c   1.000
_cell.angle_alpha   90.00
_cell.angle_beta   90.00
_cell.angle_gamma   90.00
#
_symmetry.space_group_name_H-M   'P 1'
#
loop_
_entity.id
_entity.type
_entity.pdbx_description
1 polymer ?
#
loop_
_entity_poly.entity_id
_entity_poly.type
_entity_poly.pdbx_seq_one_letter_code
_entity_poly.pdbx_strand_id
1 'polypeptide(L)'
;MVVAIGLTLVAASDAKTFEDRNKRWNPDELRTFAVDTPPTDSLPYPIPDSYDPTPTGENNGLYLNDPSNIQTEIDYDPESGDYNIEQNVGENMHYRPPTYMSFDEYQEYNANQALRDYWREKAQSQSESQRKPLIPKLNIKSKLFETIFCGSTVEIRPQGSAELIFGVNVSKIENPALPQNQQTNTTFNFDQSIQLNVTGKIGDAMSLGVNYNTDATFDFENQMKLEWEACNEDQILRKIEAGNVALPLTGSLIQGSQNLFGVKAKLQFGRLSVTGIFSQQKSETNTVETQGGAQVTQFELKADEYEDNKHFFLSQFFRDNYDQ
;
A
#
# COMPACT_ATOMS: atom_id res chain seq x y z
N MET A 1 46.82 -48.26 -6.46
CA MET A 1 47.79 -49.23 -7.00
C MET A 1 48.12 -48.82 -8.41
N VAL A 2 49.40 -48.83 -8.72
CA VAL A 2 50.11 -48.16 -9.82
C VAL A 2 49.99 -48.95 -11.13
N VAL A 3 49.73 -48.22 -12.23
CA VAL A 3 50.22 -48.35 -13.63
C VAL A 3 49.95 -49.64 -14.43
N ALA A 4 49.43 -49.45 -15.66
CA ALA A 4 50.01 -50.01 -16.88
C ALA A 4 49.51 -49.27 -18.14
N ILE A 5 50.46 -48.68 -18.86
CA ILE A 5 50.33 -48.08 -20.20
C ILE A 5 50.48 -49.20 -21.23
N GLY A 6 49.70 -49.16 -22.32
CA GLY A 6 49.85 -50.06 -23.46
C GLY A 6 49.28 -49.46 -24.74
N LEU A 7 50.15 -48.78 -25.49
CA LEU A 7 49.94 -48.29 -26.85
C LEU A 7 50.32 -49.41 -27.82
N THR A 8 49.47 -49.74 -28.82
CA THR A 8 49.91 -50.54 -29.98
C THR A 8 49.25 -50.06 -31.26
N LEU A 9 50.11 -49.71 -32.22
CA LEU A 9 49.81 -49.34 -33.60
C LEU A 9 49.38 -50.57 -34.42
N VAL A 10 48.49 -50.35 -35.39
CA VAL A 10 48.52 -51.07 -36.67
C VAL A 10 48.46 -50.04 -37.78
N ALA A 11 49.51 -50.02 -38.61
CA ALA A 11 49.58 -49.28 -39.85
C ALA A 11 49.10 -50.19 -40.99
N ALA A 12 48.29 -49.63 -41.90
CA ALA A 12 48.20 -50.11 -43.26
C ALA A 12 48.42 -48.89 -44.17
N SER A 13 49.60 -48.83 -44.75
CA SER A 13 49.98 -47.94 -45.83
C SER A 13 49.35 -48.44 -47.12
N ASP A 14 48.57 -47.60 -47.80
CA ASP A 14 48.26 -47.82 -49.20
C ASP A 14 48.84 -46.66 -50.00
N ALA A 15 50.00 -46.94 -50.59
CA ALA A 15 50.73 -46.04 -51.46
C ALA A 15 49.98 -45.92 -52.78
N LYS A 16 49.52 -44.71 -53.12
CA LYS A 16 49.14 -44.38 -54.49
C LYS A 16 50.16 -43.42 -55.09
N THR A 17 50.60 -43.85 -56.26
CA THR A 17 51.74 -43.44 -57.06
C THR A 17 51.63 -42.02 -57.60
N PHE A 18 52.79 -41.37 -57.71
CA PHE A 18 53.02 -40.09 -58.35
C PHE A 18 52.85 -40.21 -59.87
N GLU A 19 51.65 -39.96 -60.38
CA GLU A 19 51.41 -39.67 -61.79
C GLU A 19 50.30 -38.62 -61.87
N ASP A 20 50.70 -37.35 -61.91
CA ASP A 20 49.97 -36.22 -62.54
C ASP A 20 50.61 -34.88 -62.12
N ARG A 21 51.88 -34.68 -62.47
CA ARG A 21 52.48 -33.33 -62.49
C ARG A 21 52.46 -32.79 -63.91
N ASN A 22 51.27 -32.53 -64.44
CA ASN A 22 51.10 -31.68 -65.63
C ASN A 22 49.66 -31.19 -65.89
N LYS A 23 48.91 -30.83 -64.84
CA LYS A 23 47.72 -30.00 -65.03
C LYS A 23 48.14 -28.54 -65.01
N ARG A 24 48.07 -27.89 -66.18
CA ARG A 24 48.22 -26.43 -66.31
C ARG A 24 47.16 -25.76 -65.45
N TRP A 25 47.58 -24.75 -64.69
CA TRP A 25 46.70 -23.88 -63.90
C TRP A 25 45.55 -23.37 -64.78
N ASN A 26 44.32 -23.67 -64.37
CA ASN A 26 43.10 -23.16 -64.99
C ASN A 26 42.62 -21.95 -64.17
N PRO A 27 42.62 -20.72 -64.72
CA PRO A 27 42.12 -19.54 -64.01
C PRO A 27 40.65 -19.65 -63.58
N ASP A 28 39.88 -20.57 -64.17
CA ASP A 28 38.46 -20.75 -63.86
C ASP A 28 38.20 -21.64 -62.62
N GLU A 29 39.24 -22.20 -62.00
CA GLU A 29 39.13 -22.91 -60.70
C GLU A 29 39.39 -22.00 -59.50
N LEU A 30 39.24 -20.68 -59.64
CA LEU A 30 39.02 -19.82 -58.48
C LEU A 30 37.71 -20.30 -57.84
N ARG A 31 37.82 -21.02 -56.72
CA ARG A 31 36.71 -21.25 -55.79
C ARG A 31 36.13 -19.88 -55.47
N THR A 32 35.05 -19.52 -56.16
CA THR A 32 34.16 -18.50 -55.67
C THR A 32 33.71 -19.01 -54.31
N PHE A 33 34.11 -18.32 -53.25
CA PHE A 33 33.48 -18.57 -51.96
C PHE A 33 31.99 -18.41 -52.22
N ALA A 34 31.22 -19.50 -52.11
CA ALA A 34 29.78 -19.39 -52.16
C ALA A 34 29.42 -18.34 -51.12
N VAL A 35 28.71 -17.30 -51.56
CA VAL A 35 28.16 -16.30 -50.66
C VAL A 35 27.24 -17.07 -49.71
N ASP A 36 27.73 -17.39 -48.52
CA ASP A 36 27.02 -18.10 -47.45
C ASP A 36 26.04 -17.15 -46.74
N THR A 37 25.38 -16.30 -47.54
CA THR A 37 24.29 -15.48 -47.05
C THR A 37 23.02 -16.25 -47.39
N PRO A 38 22.27 -16.76 -46.40
CA PRO A 38 20.97 -17.36 -46.68
C PRO A 38 20.09 -16.35 -47.42
N PRO A 39 19.13 -16.82 -48.26
CA PRO A 39 18.16 -15.92 -48.88
C PRO A 39 17.51 -15.06 -47.80
N THR A 40 17.37 -13.75 -48.07
CA THR A 40 16.91 -12.75 -47.12
C THR A 40 15.70 -13.24 -46.34
N ASP A 41 15.93 -13.62 -45.08
CA ASP A 41 14.88 -13.96 -44.12
C ASP A 41 14.25 -12.65 -43.66
N SER A 42 13.17 -12.24 -44.33
CA SER A 42 12.42 -11.06 -43.95
C SER A 42 11.46 -11.44 -42.82
N LEU A 43 11.72 -10.91 -41.62
CA LEU A 43 10.79 -11.02 -40.50
C LEU A 43 9.38 -10.56 -40.94
N PRO A 44 8.30 -11.30 -40.61
CA PRO A 44 6.92 -10.89 -40.92
C PRO A 44 6.59 -9.47 -40.41
N TYR A 45 7.28 -9.04 -39.36
CA TYR A 45 7.31 -7.66 -38.88
C TYR A 45 8.77 -7.20 -38.86
N PRO A 46 9.19 -6.30 -39.76
CA PRO A 46 10.55 -5.78 -39.75
C PRO A 46 10.77 -4.97 -38.48
N ILE A 47 11.94 -5.15 -37.86
CA ILE A 47 12.38 -4.29 -36.75
C ILE A 47 12.75 -2.94 -37.39
N PRO A 48 12.11 -1.83 -36.99
CA PRO A 48 12.52 -0.52 -37.47
C PRO A 48 13.92 -0.22 -36.93
N ASP A 49 14.88 -0.04 -37.83
CA ASP A 49 16.21 0.48 -37.49
C ASP A 49 16.24 1.97 -37.83
N SER A 50 16.50 2.82 -36.83
CA SER A 50 16.65 4.26 -37.02
C SER A 50 18.10 4.57 -37.40
N TYR A 51 18.32 5.37 -38.43
CA TYR A 51 19.66 5.88 -38.75
C TYR A 51 20.04 7.09 -37.89
N ASP A 52 19.12 7.61 -37.09
CA ASP A 52 19.36 8.74 -36.19
C ASP A 52 19.99 8.25 -34.87
N PRO A 53 21.19 8.75 -34.49
CA PRO A 53 21.82 8.44 -33.21
C PRO A 53 21.12 9.08 -32.00
N THR A 54 20.13 9.97 -32.19
CA THR A 54 19.35 10.53 -31.07
C THR A 54 18.68 9.39 -30.28
N PRO A 55 18.90 9.29 -28.95
CA PRO A 55 18.24 8.26 -28.17
C PRO A 55 16.75 8.61 -28.05
N THR A 56 15.91 8.08 -28.94
CA THR A 56 14.46 8.34 -28.96
C THR A 56 13.74 7.73 -27.75
N GLY A 57 14.43 6.89 -26.98
CA GLY A 57 13.87 6.21 -25.81
C GLY A 57 12.83 5.15 -26.16
N GLU A 58 12.81 4.69 -27.42
CA GLU A 58 11.96 3.60 -27.93
C GLU A 58 12.38 2.21 -27.42
N ASN A 59 12.78 2.12 -26.16
CA ASN A 59 12.96 0.85 -25.45
C ASN A 59 11.59 0.28 -25.07
N ASN A 60 10.79 -0.05 -26.08
CA ASN A 60 9.56 -0.80 -25.92
C ASN A 60 9.94 -2.28 -25.71
N GLY A 61 9.35 -2.96 -24.73
CA GLY A 61 9.65 -4.38 -24.44
C GLY A 61 9.27 -5.38 -25.56
N LEU A 62 8.87 -4.88 -26.73
CA LEU A 62 8.64 -5.62 -27.96
C LEU A 62 9.93 -5.78 -28.78
N TYR A 63 10.93 -4.91 -28.58
CA TYR A 63 12.23 -4.95 -29.24
C TYR A 63 13.35 -5.23 -28.24
N LEU A 64 14.48 -5.71 -28.76
CA LEU A 64 15.68 -5.90 -27.95
C LEU A 64 16.30 -4.53 -27.66
N ASN A 65 16.84 -4.37 -26.45
CA ASN A 65 17.63 -3.19 -26.12
C ASN A 65 18.94 -3.19 -26.91
N ASP A 66 19.50 -2.00 -27.12
CA ASP A 66 20.84 -1.85 -27.70
C ASP A 66 21.88 -2.62 -26.86
N PRO A 67 22.82 -3.33 -27.50
CA PRO A 67 23.85 -4.08 -26.81
C PRO A 67 24.86 -3.13 -26.13
N SER A 68 25.44 -3.57 -25.02
CA SER A 68 26.27 -2.72 -24.13
C SER A 68 27.55 -2.16 -24.76
N ASN A 69 27.94 -2.63 -25.93
CA ASN A 69 29.08 -2.13 -26.69
C ASN A 69 28.74 -0.92 -27.57
N ILE A 70 27.48 -0.51 -27.64
CA ILE A 70 27.03 0.71 -28.31
C ILE A 70 26.84 1.80 -27.25
N GLN A 71 27.53 2.92 -27.41
CA GLN A 71 27.47 4.06 -26.50
C GLN A 71 27.07 5.29 -27.30
N THR A 72 26.11 6.05 -26.78
CA THR A 72 25.76 7.36 -27.32
C THR A 72 26.41 8.44 -26.46
N GLU A 73 27.18 9.31 -27.10
CA GLU A 73 27.88 10.44 -26.50
C GLU A 73 27.24 11.74 -27.02
N ILE A 74 27.07 12.73 -26.12
CA ILE A 74 26.48 14.02 -26.45
C ILE A 74 27.45 15.10 -25.98
N ASP A 75 28.10 15.76 -26.93
CA ASP A 75 29.13 16.78 -26.68
C ASP A 75 28.65 18.16 -27.12
N TYR A 76 28.92 19.17 -26.31
CA TYR A 76 28.58 20.56 -26.63
C TYR A 76 29.72 21.22 -27.42
N ASP A 77 29.41 21.76 -28.61
CA ASP A 77 30.35 22.54 -29.41
C ASP A 77 30.21 24.05 -29.11
N PRO A 78 31.22 24.68 -28.48
CA PRO A 78 31.16 26.10 -28.11
C PRO A 78 31.28 27.07 -29.30
N GLU A 79 31.69 26.62 -30.50
CA GLU A 79 31.81 27.49 -31.67
C GLU A 79 30.49 27.61 -32.44
N SER A 80 29.79 26.48 -32.63
CA SER A 80 28.48 26.43 -33.30
C SER A 80 27.31 26.66 -32.34
N GLY A 81 27.48 26.36 -31.05
CA GLY A 81 26.43 26.40 -30.04
C GLY A 81 25.48 25.18 -30.07
N ASP A 82 25.81 24.19 -30.89
CA ASP A 82 25.04 22.96 -31.07
C ASP A 82 25.58 21.81 -30.19
N TYR A 83 24.74 20.81 -29.98
CA TYR A 83 25.07 19.55 -29.32
C TYR A 83 25.28 18.46 -30.37
N ASN A 84 26.48 17.90 -30.41
CA ASN A 84 26.89 16.81 -31.29
C ASN A 84 26.51 15.49 -30.63
N ILE A 85 25.75 14.66 -31.35
CA ILE A 85 25.30 13.36 -30.87
C ILE A 85 25.96 12.29 -31.74
N GLU A 86 26.79 11.47 -31.11
CA GLU A 86 27.53 10.41 -31.76
C GLU A 86 27.21 9.07 -31.11
N GLN A 87 27.10 8.02 -31.93
CA GLN A 87 26.91 6.66 -31.44
C GLN A 87 28.10 5.81 -31.88
N ASN A 88 28.84 5.30 -30.90
CA ASN A 88 30.11 4.60 -31.11
C ASN A 88 29.97 3.13 -30.68
N VAL A 89 30.53 2.21 -31.48
CA VAL A 89 30.68 0.78 -31.16
C VAL A 89 32.11 0.53 -30.71
N GLY A 90 32.30 0.28 -29.41
CA GLY A 90 33.65 0.19 -28.82
C GLY A 90 34.38 1.53 -28.87
N GLU A 91 35.72 1.51 -28.87
CA GLU A 91 36.54 2.72 -28.68
C GLU A 91 36.73 3.57 -29.94
N ASN A 92 36.61 3.03 -31.17
CA ASN A 92 37.06 3.71 -32.39
C ASN A 92 36.17 3.49 -33.64
N MET A 93 34.91 3.07 -33.48
CA MET A 93 34.04 2.82 -34.63
C MET A 93 32.72 3.56 -34.51
N HIS A 94 32.53 4.60 -35.31
CA HIS A 94 31.25 5.29 -35.44
C HIS A 94 30.21 4.35 -36.05
N TYR A 95 29.12 4.12 -35.32
CA TYR A 95 28.04 3.22 -35.70
C TYR A 95 27.08 3.89 -36.69
N ARG A 96 26.78 5.17 -36.47
CA ARG A 96 25.83 5.98 -37.26
C ARG A 96 26.40 7.36 -37.57
N PRO A 97 25.90 8.06 -38.61
CA PRO A 97 26.27 9.45 -38.88
C PRO A 97 25.97 10.32 -37.65
N PRO A 98 26.83 11.30 -37.30
CA PRO A 98 26.56 12.22 -36.21
C PRO A 98 25.35 13.09 -36.55
N THR A 99 24.54 13.37 -35.53
CA THR A 99 23.43 14.34 -35.60
C THR A 99 23.75 15.53 -34.71
N TYR A 100 23.20 16.69 -35.07
CA TYR A 100 23.38 17.94 -34.34
C TYR A 100 22.03 18.42 -33.84
N MET A 101 22.00 18.97 -32.63
CA MET A 101 20.81 19.60 -32.07
C MET A 101 21.15 20.98 -31.54
N SER A 102 20.32 21.97 -31.85
CA SER A 102 20.43 23.29 -31.23
C SER A 102 20.15 23.22 -29.73
N PHE A 103 20.54 24.26 -29.00
CA PHE A 103 20.30 24.36 -27.56
C PHE A 103 18.80 24.21 -27.18
N ASP A 104 17.91 24.80 -27.96
CA ASP A 104 16.46 24.73 -27.71
C ASP A 104 15.92 23.31 -27.94
N GLU A 105 16.37 22.64 -29.00
CA GLU A 105 16.02 21.25 -29.30
C GLU A 105 16.55 20.30 -28.22
N TYR A 106 17.76 20.53 -27.71
CA TYR A 106 18.33 19.74 -26.61
C TYR A 106 17.55 19.90 -25.30
N GLN A 107 17.11 21.12 -24.97
CA GLN A 107 16.25 21.34 -23.82
C GLN A 107 14.91 20.60 -23.95
N GLU A 108 14.26 20.70 -25.11
CA GLU A 108 13.00 20.01 -25.37
C GLU A 108 13.16 18.49 -25.30
N TYR A 109 14.23 17.96 -25.88
CA TYR A 109 14.58 16.53 -25.79
C TYR A 109 14.73 16.06 -24.35
N ASN A 110 15.51 16.78 -23.53
CA ASN A 110 15.75 16.43 -22.14
C ASN A 110 14.46 16.50 -21.31
N ALA A 111 13.63 17.54 -21.52
CA ALA A 111 12.33 17.67 -20.87
C ALA A 111 11.39 16.49 -21.21
N ASN A 112 11.34 16.10 -22.48
CA ASN A 112 10.55 14.96 -22.94
C ASN A 112 11.06 13.62 -22.38
N GLN A 113 12.38 13.45 -22.28
CA GLN A 113 12.98 12.27 -21.66
C GLN A 113 12.64 12.17 -20.17
N ALA A 114 12.80 13.25 -19.41
CA ALA A 114 12.45 13.32 -18.00
C ALA A 114 10.95 13.03 -17.76
N LEU A 115 10.07 13.54 -18.62
CA LEU A 115 8.64 13.26 -18.54
C LEU A 115 8.32 11.77 -18.77
N ARG A 116 8.95 11.14 -19.78
CA ARG A 116 8.80 9.71 -20.06
C ARG A 116 9.30 8.85 -18.90
N ASP A 117 10.45 9.19 -18.34
CA ASP A 117 11.04 8.46 -17.21
C ASP A 117 10.17 8.57 -15.96
N TYR A 118 9.62 9.76 -15.68
CA TYR A 118 8.65 9.96 -14.60
C TYR A 118 7.40 9.08 -14.76
N TRP A 119 6.80 9.03 -15.96
CA TRP A 119 5.63 8.18 -16.20
C TRP A 119 5.97 6.69 -16.12
N ARG A 120 7.16 6.28 -16.56
CA ARG A 120 7.64 4.89 -16.44
C ARG A 120 7.80 4.48 -14.97
N GLU A 121 8.42 5.32 -14.15
CA GLU A 121 8.55 5.12 -12.71
C GLU A 121 7.17 5.08 -12.02
N LYS A 122 6.26 5.99 -12.42
CA LYS A 122 4.90 6.03 -11.87
C LYS A 122 4.11 4.77 -12.22
N ALA A 123 4.22 4.25 -13.44
CA ALA A 123 3.56 3.02 -13.86
C ALA A 123 4.14 1.78 -13.15
N GLN A 124 5.47 1.71 -13.01
CA GLN A 124 6.15 0.62 -12.28
C GLN A 124 5.77 0.61 -10.80
N SER A 125 5.80 1.77 -10.14
CA SER A 125 5.42 1.90 -8.71
C SER A 125 3.95 1.56 -8.44
N GLN A 126 3.04 1.85 -9.38
CA GLN A 126 1.64 1.42 -9.28
C GLN A 126 1.50 -0.11 -9.38
N SER A 127 2.27 -0.75 -10.27
CA SER A 127 2.27 -2.21 -10.45
C SER A 127 2.94 -2.97 -9.29
N GLU A 128 3.99 -2.39 -8.69
CA GLU A 128 4.73 -3.01 -7.59
C GLU A 128 4.02 -2.83 -6.24
N SER A 129 3.34 -1.68 -6.03
CA SER A 129 2.48 -1.43 -4.86
C SER A 129 1.26 -2.36 -4.81
N GLN A 130 0.82 -2.91 -5.95
CA GLN A 130 -0.21 -3.96 -5.98
C GLN A 130 0.32 -5.36 -5.66
N ARG A 131 1.64 -5.61 -5.76
CA ARG A 131 2.23 -6.96 -5.65
C ARG A 131 2.87 -7.25 -4.29
N LYS A 132 3.20 -6.23 -3.50
CA LYS A 132 3.75 -6.40 -2.14
C LYS A 132 2.81 -5.73 -1.14
N PRO A 133 2.26 -6.47 -0.15
CA PRO A 133 1.55 -5.80 0.93
C PRO A 133 2.49 -4.79 1.59
N LEU A 134 2.03 -3.55 1.77
CA LEU A 134 2.78 -2.45 2.38
C LEU A 134 3.38 -2.81 3.75
N ILE A 135 2.83 -3.83 4.41
CA ILE A 135 3.26 -4.32 5.71
C ILE A 135 3.75 -5.77 5.54
N PRO A 136 5.06 -6.04 5.65
CA PRO A 136 5.58 -7.40 5.57
C PRO A 136 5.12 -8.22 6.77
N LYS A 137 4.83 -9.51 6.54
CA LYS A 137 4.52 -10.45 7.62
C LYS A 137 5.76 -10.67 8.47
N LEU A 138 5.68 -10.31 9.76
CA LEU A 138 6.77 -10.46 10.71
C LEU A 138 6.75 -11.90 11.24
N ASN A 139 7.87 -12.61 11.10
CA ASN A 139 8.04 -13.97 11.65
C ASN A 139 8.98 -13.93 12.85
N ILE A 140 8.43 -14.20 14.04
CA ILE A 140 9.21 -14.23 15.27
C ILE A 140 9.78 -15.63 15.47
N LYS A 141 11.10 -15.77 15.36
CA LYS A 141 11.81 -17.05 15.57
C LYS A 141 11.98 -17.34 17.06
N SER A 142 10.92 -17.76 17.75
CA SER A 142 10.97 -18.18 19.15
C SER A 142 10.04 -19.36 19.43
N LYS A 143 10.59 -20.44 19.98
CA LYS A 143 9.85 -21.66 20.35
C LYS A 143 8.81 -21.41 21.46
N LEU A 144 9.10 -20.50 22.38
CA LEU A 144 8.14 -20.08 23.42
C LEU A 144 6.99 -19.28 22.80
N PHE A 145 7.28 -18.40 21.85
CA PHE A 145 6.28 -17.62 21.14
C PHE A 145 5.35 -18.53 20.34
N GLU A 146 5.91 -19.47 19.58
CA GLU A 146 5.16 -20.46 18.82
C GLU A 146 4.25 -21.34 19.71
N THR A 147 4.68 -21.66 20.94
CA THR A 147 3.87 -22.46 21.89
C THR A 147 2.68 -21.69 22.46
N ILE A 148 2.83 -20.38 22.71
CA ILE A 148 1.78 -19.54 23.32
C ILE A 148 0.81 -18.99 22.27
N PHE A 149 1.33 -18.70 21.07
CA PHE A 149 0.58 -18.04 20.00
C PHE A 149 0.19 -18.97 18.85
N CYS A 150 0.69 -20.21 18.86
CA CYS A 150 0.36 -21.24 17.87
C CYS A 150 0.64 -20.77 16.45
N GLY A 151 1.84 -20.24 16.30
CA GLY A 151 2.34 -19.63 15.08
C GLY A 151 3.36 -18.54 15.39
N SER A 152 4.27 -18.32 14.46
CA SER A 152 5.28 -17.25 14.51
C SER A 152 4.88 -16.00 13.74
N THR A 153 3.77 -16.07 12.98
CA THR A 153 3.38 -15.04 12.02
C THR A 153 2.58 -13.95 12.71
N VAL A 154 3.05 -12.72 12.60
CA VAL A 154 2.32 -11.51 12.97
C VAL A 154 1.83 -10.85 11.69
N GLU A 155 0.52 -10.73 11.57
CA GLU A 155 -0.15 -10.08 10.45
C GLU A 155 -1.01 -8.93 10.99
N ILE A 156 -0.74 -7.71 10.53
CA ILE A 156 -1.50 -6.52 10.90
C ILE A 156 -2.00 -5.88 9.62
N ARG A 157 -3.31 -5.65 9.54
CA ARG A 157 -4.02 -5.09 8.39
C ARG A 157 -4.78 -3.85 8.84
N PRO A 158 -4.15 -2.67 8.82
CA PRO A 158 -4.86 -1.40 8.96
C PRO A 158 -5.59 -1.07 7.65
N GLN A 159 -6.78 -0.50 7.78
CA GLN A 159 -7.66 -0.07 6.71
C GLN A 159 -8.30 1.26 7.12
N GLY A 160 -8.53 2.15 6.15
CA GLY A 160 -9.14 3.46 6.40
C GLY A 160 -8.22 4.62 6.04
N SER A 161 -8.50 5.79 6.61
CA SER A 161 -7.83 7.05 6.32
C SER A 161 -7.51 7.81 7.61
N ALA A 162 -6.42 8.56 7.58
CA ALA A 162 -6.08 9.49 8.65
C ALA A 162 -5.67 10.81 8.00
N GLU A 163 -6.43 11.87 8.30
CA GLU A 163 -6.14 13.23 7.91
C GLU A 163 -5.77 14.04 9.15
N LEU A 164 -4.66 14.76 9.07
CA LEU A 164 -4.15 15.61 10.14
C LEU A 164 -3.87 16.99 9.54
N ILE A 165 -4.61 18.00 10.01
CA ILE A 165 -4.48 19.38 9.56
C ILE A 165 -3.80 20.18 10.67
N PHE A 166 -2.67 20.78 10.33
CA PHE A 166 -1.91 21.65 11.21
C PHE A 166 -2.04 23.09 10.69
N GLY A 167 -2.50 24.01 11.55
CA GLY A 167 -2.68 25.41 11.21
C GLY A 167 -2.22 26.34 12.34
N VAL A 168 -1.88 27.58 12.00
CA VAL A 168 -1.61 28.63 12.99
C VAL A 168 -2.52 29.80 12.67
N ASN A 169 -3.43 30.09 13.59
CA ASN A 169 -4.39 31.18 13.47
C ASN A 169 -3.89 32.36 14.29
N VAL A 170 -3.47 33.44 13.62
CA VAL A 170 -3.12 34.70 14.27
C VAL A 170 -4.30 35.66 14.10
N SER A 171 -4.94 36.00 15.21
CA SER A 171 -6.01 37.00 15.27
C SER A 171 -5.50 38.25 15.96
N LYS A 172 -5.80 39.43 15.39
CA LYS A 172 -5.51 40.72 16.02
C LYS A 172 -6.81 41.49 16.18
N ILE A 173 -7.13 41.89 17.41
CA ILE A 173 -8.29 42.72 17.73
C ILE A 173 -7.78 44.10 18.12
N GLU A 174 -8.13 45.11 17.34
CA GLU A 174 -7.73 46.51 17.57
C GLU A 174 -8.68 47.22 18.55
N ASN A 175 -8.92 46.59 19.70
CA ASN A 175 -9.69 47.20 20.76
C ASN A 175 -8.75 47.96 21.71
N PRO A 176 -8.80 49.31 21.76
CA PRO A 176 -7.95 50.11 22.64
C PRO A 176 -8.27 49.90 24.13
N ALA A 177 -9.39 49.28 24.48
CA ALA A 177 -9.68 48.86 25.85
C ALA A 177 -8.87 47.61 26.29
N LEU A 178 -8.26 46.87 25.35
CA LEU A 178 -7.40 45.72 25.64
C LEU A 178 -5.92 46.12 25.65
N PRO A 179 -5.11 45.62 26.60
CA PRO A 179 -3.65 45.75 26.58
C PRO A 179 -3.03 45.23 25.27
N GLN A 180 -1.96 45.87 24.78
CA GLN A 180 -1.35 45.57 23.47
C GLN A 180 -0.88 44.12 23.31
N ASN A 181 -0.46 43.47 24.39
CA ASN A 181 -0.08 42.06 24.41
C ASN A 181 -1.28 41.09 24.35
N GLN A 182 -2.50 41.55 24.63
CA GLN A 182 -3.75 40.78 24.52
C GLN A 182 -4.51 41.11 23.23
N GLN A 183 -4.07 42.12 22.48
CA GLN A 183 -4.64 42.47 21.17
C GLN A 183 -4.25 41.48 20.08
N THR A 184 -3.20 40.68 20.26
CA THR A 184 -2.81 39.62 19.30
C THR A 184 -2.86 38.27 19.99
N ASN A 185 -3.71 37.37 19.49
CA ASN A 185 -3.80 35.99 19.94
C ASN A 185 -3.36 35.05 18.82
N THR A 186 -2.42 34.16 19.12
CA THR A 186 -1.91 33.15 18.20
C THR A 186 -2.32 31.79 18.71
N THR A 187 -3.22 31.12 18.00
CA THR A 187 -3.73 29.80 18.34
C THR A 187 -3.19 28.77 17.36
N PHE A 188 -2.57 27.72 17.87
CA PHE A 188 -2.26 26.55 17.08
C PHE A 188 -3.54 25.74 16.88
N ASN A 189 -3.91 25.50 15.63
CA ASN A 189 -5.01 24.64 15.26
C ASN A 189 -4.50 23.25 14.87
N PHE A 190 -5.06 22.21 15.47
CA PHE A 190 -4.77 20.82 15.17
C PHE A 190 -6.09 20.08 15.02
N ASP A 191 -6.47 19.82 13.77
CA ASP A 191 -7.68 19.08 13.43
C ASP A 191 -7.30 17.67 12.97
N GLN A 192 -7.94 16.66 13.55
CA GLN A 192 -7.72 15.25 13.24
C GLN A 192 -9.02 14.63 12.72
N SER A 193 -8.97 14.01 11.53
CA SER A 193 -10.04 13.15 11.03
C SER A 193 -9.45 11.77 10.75
N ILE A 194 -9.57 10.88 11.73
CA ILE A 194 -9.04 9.52 11.68
C ILE A 194 -10.22 8.56 11.62
N GLN A 195 -10.27 7.78 10.55
CA GLN A 195 -11.21 6.67 10.35
C GLN A 195 -10.40 5.41 10.09
N LEU A 196 -10.23 4.61 11.13
CA LEU A 196 -9.27 3.51 11.15
C LEU A 196 -9.95 2.21 11.58
N ASN A 197 -9.81 1.18 10.76
CA ASN A 197 -10.11 -0.20 11.10
C ASN A 197 -8.81 -1.02 11.06
N VAL A 198 -8.37 -1.55 12.19
CA VAL A 198 -7.18 -2.40 12.29
C VAL A 198 -7.60 -3.80 12.67
N THR A 199 -7.25 -4.77 11.82
CA THR A 199 -7.34 -6.19 12.16
C THR A 199 -5.94 -6.77 12.25
N GLY A 200 -5.57 -7.30 13.41
CA GLY A 200 -4.31 -7.98 13.66
C GLY A 200 -4.52 -9.44 14.06
N LYS A 201 -3.63 -10.32 13.62
CA LYS A 201 -3.55 -11.71 14.06
C LYS A 201 -2.11 -12.05 14.39
N ILE A 202 -1.91 -12.69 15.54
CA ILE A 202 -0.60 -13.21 15.97
C ILE A 202 -0.76 -14.72 16.15
N GLY A 203 -0.15 -15.46 15.21
CA GLY A 203 -0.40 -16.89 15.05
C GLY A 203 -1.91 -17.17 14.93
N ASP A 204 -2.33 -18.28 15.53
CA ASP A 204 -3.75 -18.65 15.61
C ASP A 204 -4.38 -18.30 16.98
N ALA A 205 -3.56 -17.97 17.99
CA ALA A 205 -4.06 -17.75 19.35
C ALA A 205 -4.57 -16.33 19.61
N MET A 206 -3.98 -15.29 18.99
CA MET A 206 -4.29 -13.91 19.34
C MET A 206 -4.85 -13.11 18.17
N SER A 207 -5.95 -12.42 18.42
CA SER A 207 -6.65 -11.55 17.46
C SER A 207 -6.84 -10.16 18.06
N LEU A 208 -6.57 -9.13 17.27
CA LEU A 208 -6.76 -7.72 17.61
C LEU A 208 -7.73 -7.10 16.60
N GLY A 209 -8.81 -6.50 17.09
CA GLY A 209 -9.70 -5.67 16.29
C GLY A 209 -9.77 -4.27 16.90
N VAL A 210 -9.44 -3.25 16.13
CA VAL A 210 -9.59 -1.85 16.54
C VAL A 210 -10.41 -1.14 15.48
N ASN A 211 -11.49 -0.48 15.89
CA ASN A 211 -12.25 0.46 15.09
C ASN A 211 -12.20 1.81 15.82
N TYR A 212 -11.67 2.81 15.14
CA TYR A 212 -11.48 4.14 15.70
C TYR A 212 -11.92 5.19 14.69
N ASN A 213 -12.84 6.04 15.11
CA ASN A 213 -13.35 7.19 14.39
C ASN A 213 -13.31 8.42 15.30
N THR A 214 -12.57 9.45 14.91
CA THR A 214 -12.51 10.73 15.64
C THR A 214 -13.79 11.54 15.51
N ASP A 215 -14.56 11.31 14.45
CA ASP A 215 -15.81 12.01 14.15
C ASP A 215 -17.03 11.24 14.70
N ALA A 216 -16.80 10.20 15.51
CA ALA A 216 -17.86 9.43 16.14
C ALA A 216 -18.68 10.30 17.10
N THR A 217 -20.02 10.22 17.02
CA THR A 217 -20.91 10.93 17.96
C THR A 217 -20.93 10.25 19.32
N PHE A 218 -20.78 8.92 19.33
CA PHE A 218 -20.86 8.10 20.53
C PHE A 218 -19.57 7.33 20.80
N ASP A 219 -19.12 7.34 22.06
CA ASP A 219 -17.92 6.62 22.51
C ASP A 219 -17.96 5.11 22.28
N PHE A 220 -19.14 4.50 22.14
CA PHE A 220 -19.28 3.07 21.89
C PHE A 220 -18.97 2.65 20.45
N GLU A 221 -18.93 3.60 19.51
CA GLU A 221 -18.52 3.37 18.11
C GLU A 221 -17.01 3.09 18.03
N ASN A 222 -16.24 3.68 18.94
CA ASN A 222 -14.83 3.42 19.12
C ASN A 222 -14.63 2.11 19.89
N GLN A 223 -14.26 1.06 19.17
CA GLN A 223 -14.16 -0.29 19.69
C GLN A 223 -12.72 -0.80 19.61
N MET A 224 -12.22 -1.35 20.70
CA MET A 224 -10.96 -2.06 20.75
C MET A 224 -11.22 -3.41 21.38
N LYS A 225 -10.86 -4.49 20.70
CA LYS A 225 -11.02 -5.85 21.20
C LYS A 225 -9.74 -6.63 20.96
N LEU A 226 -9.14 -7.07 22.06
CA LEU A 226 -8.03 -8.01 22.05
C LEU A 226 -8.54 -9.35 22.53
N GLU A 227 -8.32 -10.40 21.75
CA GLU A 227 -8.74 -11.76 22.07
C GLU A 227 -7.51 -12.66 22.05
N TRP A 228 -7.35 -13.44 23.12
CA TRP A 228 -6.42 -14.57 23.17
C TRP A 228 -7.24 -15.84 23.41
N GLU A 229 -7.02 -16.85 22.59
CA GLU A 229 -7.65 -18.15 22.66
C GLU A 229 -6.58 -19.23 22.85
N ALA A 230 -6.85 -20.16 23.75
CA ALA A 230 -5.98 -21.30 23.94
C ALA A 230 -6.05 -22.23 22.72
N CYS A 231 -4.89 -22.59 22.20
CA CYS A 231 -4.83 -23.43 20.99
C CYS A 231 -5.09 -24.91 21.26
N ASN A 232 -4.88 -25.36 22.49
CA ASN A 232 -5.11 -26.75 22.89
C ASN A 232 -6.37 -26.84 23.73
N GLU A 233 -7.19 -27.85 23.45
CA GLU A 233 -8.41 -28.10 24.19
C GLU A 233 -8.17 -28.59 25.63
N ASP A 234 -6.94 -28.86 26.05
CA ASP A 234 -6.63 -29.32 27.40
C ASP A 234 -6.35 -28.19 28.39
N GLN A 235 -6.29 -26.93 27.92
CA GLN A 235 -6.00 -25.78 28.77
C GLN A 235 -7.22 -25.37 29.62
N ILE A 236 -6.98 -25.07 30.89
CA ILE A 236 -8.02 -24.55 31.80
C ILE A 236 -8.44 -23.15 31.34
N LEU A 237 -7.48 -22.28 31.04
CA LEU A 237 -7.74 -20.96 30.50
C LEU A 237 -8.06 -21.09 29.00
N ARG A 238 -9.30 -20.79 28.61
CA ARG A 238 -9.78 -20.95 27.23
C ARG A 238 -9.69 -19.69 26.42
N LYS A 239 -10.10 -18.58 27.02
CA LYS A 239 -10.22 -17.31 26.32
C LYS A 239 -9.98 -16.15 27.28
N ILE A 240 -9.17 -15.20 26.85
CA ILE A 240 -9.06 -13.88 27.46
C ILE A 240 -9.49 -12.86 26.42
N GLU A 241 -10.40 -11.98 26.79
CA GLU A 241 -10.76 -10.81 25.99
C GLU A 241 -10.46 -9.55 26.79
N ALA A 242 -9.96 -8.51 26.13
CA ALA A 242 -9.72 -7.21 26.72
C ALA A 242 -10.22 -6.09 25.80
N GLY A 243 -10.70 -5.00 26.40
CA GLY A 243 -11.35 -3.88 25.71
C GLY A 243 -12.87 -4.07 25.68
N ASN A 244 -13.50 -3.92 24.51
CA ASN A 244 -14.93 -4.09 24.32
C ASN A 244 -15.31 -5.57 24.43
N VAL A 245 -15.96 -5.92 25.54
CA VAL A 245 -16.39 -7.27 25.86
C VAL A 245 -17.89 -7.30 26.11
N ALA A 246 -18.49 -8.46 25.86
CA ALA A 246 -19.90 -8.73 26.13
C ALA A 246 -20.05 -9.96 27.01
N LEU A 247 -21.04 -9.95 27.90
CA LEU A 247 -21.43 -11.11 28.70
C LEU A 247 -22.96 -11.32 28.59
N PRO A 248 -23.47 -11.85 27.46
CA PRO A 248 -24.87 -12.21 27.37
C PRO A 248 -25.16 -13.35 28.36
N LEU A 249 -26.17 -13.17 29.21
CA LEU A 249 -26.67 -14.19 30.12
C LEU A 249 -28.03 -14.69 29.61
N THR A 250 -28.28 -15.99 29.69
CA THR A 250 -29.53 -16.61 29.22
C THR A 250 -30.69 -16.50 30.22
N GLY A 251 -30.45 -15.92 31.41
CA GLY A 251 -31.46 -15.76 32.45
C GLY A 251 -32.37 -14.55 32.20
N SER A 252 -33.63 -14.63 32.64
CA SER A 252 -34.57 -13.51 32.55
C SER A 252 -34.43 -12.49 33.68
N LEU A 253 -33.91 -12.91 34.85
CA LEU A 253 -33.81 -12.08 36.06
C LEU A 253 -32.58 -11.18 36.07
N ILE A 254 -31.45 -11.67 35.57
CA ILE A 254 -30.19 -10.93 35.48
C ILE A 254 -29.84 -10.85 34.01
N GLN A 255 -30.10 -9.69 33.41
CA GLN A 255 -29.75 -9.43 32.04
C GLN A 255 -28.26 -9.10 31.96
N GLY A 256 -27.54 -9.84 31.13
CA GLY A 256 -26.12 -9.61 30.88
C GLY A 256 -25.89 -8.36 30.04
N SER A 257 -24.90 -7.54 30.40
CA SER A 257 -24.56 -6.33 29.65
C SER A 257 -23.70 -6.65 28.42
N GLN A 258 -23.97 -5.96 27.32
CA GLN A 258 -23.37 -6.22 26.00
C GLN A 258 -22.24 -5.25 25.63
N ASN A 259 -22.26 -4.03 26.17
CA ASN A 259 -21.28 -2.97 25.86
C ASN A 259 -20.46 -2.61 27.10
N LEU A 260 -19.51 -3.47 27.41
CA LEU A 260 -18.61 -3.33 28.56
C LEU A 260 -17.19 -3.07 28.06
N PHE A 261 -16.46 -2.19 28.74
CA PHE A 261 -15.03 -1.99 28.51
C PHE A 261 -14.24 -2.55 29.68
N GLY A 262 -13.47 -3.62 29.46
CA GLY A 262 -12.74 -4.29 30.53
C GLY A 262 -12.05 -5.58 30.09
N VAL A 263 -11.87 -6.49 31.04
CA VAL A 263 -11.22 -7.78 30.82
C VAL A 263 -12.20 -8.90 31.15
N LYS A 264 -12.30 -9.89 30.26
CA LYS A 264 -13.11 -11.09 30.40
C LYS A 264 -12.24 -12.32 30.26
N ALA A 265 -12.36 -13.27 31.19
CA ALA A 265 -11.63 -14.52 31.15
C ALA A 265 -12.61 -15.70 31.24
N LYS A 266 -12.44 -16.69 30.36
CA LYS A 266 -13.20 -17.95 30.36
C LYS A 266 -12.27 -19.09 30.76
N LEU A 267 -12.63 -19.77 31.84
CA LEU A 267 -11.96 -20.94 32.39
C LEU A 267 -12.86 -22.17 32.21
N GLN A 268 -12.29 -23.31 31.85
CA GLN A 268 -13.00 -24.58 31.68
C GLN A 268 -12.32 -25.68 32.51
N PHE A 269 -13.02 -26.18 33.52
CA PHE A 269 -12.61 -27.30 34.37
C PHE A 269 -13.45 -28.54 34.03
N GLY A 270 -13.00 -29.31 33.05
CA GLY A 270 -13.77 -30.46 32.54
C GLY A 270 -15.10 -30.01 31.94
N ARG A 271 -16.22 -30.25 32.64
CA ARG A 271 -17.58 -29.81 32.22
C ARG A 271 -18.01 -28.46 32.85
N LEU A 272 -17.27 -27.95 33.83
CA LEU A 272 -17.56 -26.68 34.49
C LEU A 272 -16.93 -25.52 33.71
N SER A 273 -17.75 -24.58 33.23
CA SER A 273 -17.29 -23.32 32.63
C SER A 273 -17.44 -22.20 33.65
N VAL A 274 -16.36 -21.50 33.95
CA VAL A 274 -16.36 -20.29 34.79
C VAL A 274 -15.96 -19.11 33.93
N THR A 275 -16.84 -18.12 33.80
CA THR A 275 -16.56 -16.88 33.08
C THR A 275 -16.50 -15.74 34.08
N GLY A 276 -15.35 -15.08 34.18
CA GLY A 276 -15.14 -13.88 34.99
C GLY A 276 -15.06 -12.65 34.10
N ILE A 277 -15.64 -11.54 34.55
CA ILE A 277 -15.56 -10.24 33.89
C ILE A 277 -15.27 -9.14 34.91
N PHE A 278 -14.36 -8.24 34.56
CA PHE A 278 -14.10 -7.00 35.30
C PHE A 278 -14.11 -5.85 34.30
N SER A 279 -15.12 -4.99 34.37
CA SER A 279 -15.37 -4.00 33.32
C SER A 279 -16.15 -2.81 33.80
N GLN A 280 -15.96 -1.69 33.12
CA GLN A 280 -16.81 -0.51 33.21
C GLN A 280 -17.93 -0.60 32.17
N GLN A 281 -19.18 -0.42 32.60
CA GLN A 281 -20.32 -0.35 31.71
C GLN A 281 -20.36 1.03 31.02
N LYS A 282 -20.38 1.02 29.68
CA LYS A 282 -20.41 2.23 28.85
C LYS A 282 -21.80 2.53 28.23
N SER A 283 -22.83 1.79 28.63
CA SER A 283 -24.18 1.89 28.06
C SER A 283 -25.24 2.00 29.14
N GLU A 284 -26.23 2.86 28.89
CA GLU A 284 -27.44 2.97 29.69
C GLU A 284 -28.58 2.22 29.00
N THR A 285 -29.40 1.51 29.78
CA THR A 285 -30.55 0.75 29.28
C THR A 285 -31.81 1.56 29.49
N ASN A 286 -32.46 1.95 28.39
CA ASN A 286 -33.75 2.64 28.43
C ASN A 286 -34.86 1.65 28.05
N THR A 287 -35.80 1.41 28.97
CA THR A 287 -37.00 0.61 28.70
C THR A 287 -38.13 1.54 28.25
N VAL A 288 -38.55 1.40 27.00
CA VAL A 288 -39.71 2.13 26.47
C VAL A 288 -40.92 1.20 26.52
N GLU A 289 -41.94 1.57 27.30
CA GLU A 289 -43.20 0.86 27.31
C GLU A 289 -44.09 1.36 26.15
N THR A 290 -44.41 0.46 25.22
CA THR A 290 -45.33 0.73 24.12
C THR A 290 -46.63 0.01 24.39
N GLN A 291 -47.72 0.75 24.58
CA GLN A 291 -49.06 0.18 24.79
C GLN A 291 -49.91 0.43 23.54
N GLY A 292 -50.45 -0.64 22.94
CA GLY A 292 -51.40 -0.53 21.82
C GLY A 292 -50.84 0.07 20.52
N GLY A 293 -49.52 0.07 20.33
CA GLY A 293 -48.86 0.60 19.12
C GLY A 293 -48.49 2.09 19.18
N ALA A 294 -48.73 2.76 20.32
CA ALA A 294 -48.25 4.11 20.58
C ALA A 294 -47.24 4.13 21.73
N GLN A 295 -46.19 4.94 21.59
CA GLN A 295 -45.23 5.21 22.66
C GLN A 295 -45.88 6.17 23.66
N VAL A 296 -46.11 5.72 24.88
CA VAL A 296 -46.70 6.55 25.94
C VAL A 296 -45.57 7.10 26.80
N THR A 297 -45.35 8.42 26.76
CA THR A 297 -44.43 9.10 27.67
C THR A 297 -45.21 9.61 28.87
N GLN A 298 -44.89 9.12 30.07
CA GLN A 298 -45.46 9.68 31.30
C GLN A 298 -44.82 11.04 31.57
N PHE A 299 -45.64 12.02 31.92
CA PHE A 299 -45.18 13.32 32.39
C PHE A 299 -45.84 13.64 33.72
N GLU A 300 -45.12 14.33 34.58
CA GLU A 300 -45.61 14.89 35.84
C GLU A 300 -45.55 16.41 35.70
N LEU A 301 -46.65 17.10 36.00
CA LEU A 301 -46.74 18.55 36.00
C LEU A 301 -47.24 18.99 37.37
N LYS A 302 -46.44 19.77 38.10
CA LYS A 302 -46.88 20.31 39.38
C LYS A 302 -47.74 21.55 39.17
N ALA A 303 -48.62 21.83 40.13
CA ALA A 303 -49.58 22.94 40.02
C ALA A 303 -48.91 24.33 39.99
N ASP A 304 -47.66 24.44 40.46
CA ASP A 304 -46.83 25.64 40.45
C ASP A 304 -45.91 25.76 39.22
N GLU A 305 -45.78 24.69 38.42
CA GLU A 305 -44.99 24.66 37.19
C GLU A 305 -45.79 25.23 35.99
N TYR A 306 -46.36 26.42 36.16
CA TYR A 306 -47.02 27.13 35.07
C TYR A 306 -45.98 27.77 34.13
N GLU A 307 -46.33 27.91 32.85
CA GLU A 307 -45.44 28.57 31.88
C GLU A 307 -45.47 30.09 32.07
N ASP A 308 -44.52 30.60 32.84
CA ASP A 308 -44.39 32.04 33.12
C ASP A 308 -44.01 32.85 31.87
N ASN A 309 -44.63 34.03 31.71
CA ASN A 309 -44.38 34.98 30.62
C ASN A 309 -44.41 34.40 29.20
N LYS A 310 -45.16 33.32 28.98
CA LYS A 310 -45.29 32.67 27.67
C LYS A 310 -46.67 32.85 27.04
N HIS A 311 -47.71 32.77 27.85
CA HIS A 311 -49.09 32.96 27.41
C HIS A 311 -49.63 34.30 27.92
N PHE A 312 -50.16 35.10 26.99
CA PHE A 312 -50.70 36.42 27.30
C PHE A 312 -52.12 36.56 26.75
N PHE A 313 -52.99 37.18 27.53
CA PHE A 313 -54.28 37.63 27.03
C PHE A 313 -54.10 38.86 26.14
N LEU A 314 -54.85 38.92 25.04
CA LEU A 314 -54.81 40.03 24.07
C LEU A 314 -55.27 41.37 24.69
N SER A 315 -56.18 41.31 25.66
CA SER A 315 -56.67 42.46 26.41
C SER A 315 -57.38 41.99 27.69
N GLN A 316 -57.67 42.92 28.59
CA GLN A 316 -58.38 42.64 29.84
C GLN A 316 -59.77 42.02 29.58
N PHE A 317 -60.45 42.42 28.49
CA PHE A 317 -61.74 41.84 28.10
C PHE A 317 -61.66 40.32 27.86
N PHE A 318 -60.59 39.82 27.25
CA PHE A 318 -60.44 38.38 27.01
C PHE A 318 -60.10 37.60 28.28
N ARG A 319 -59.41 38.24 29.24
CA ARG A 319 -59.12 37.63 30.55
C ARG A 319 -60.38 37.46 31.39
N ASP A 320 -61.17 38.53 31.51
CA ASP A 320 -62.34 38.55 32.40
C ASP A 320 -63.49 37.65 31.90
N ASN A 321 -63.44 37.22 30.63
CA ASN A 321 -64.41 36.33 30.00
C ASN A 321 -63.84 34.93 29.64
N TYR A 322 -62.63 34.57 30.08
CA TYR A 322 -62.01 33.28 29.72
C TYR A 322 -62.68 32.06 30.38
N ASP A 323 -63.14 32.22 31.63
CA ASP A 323 -63.72 31.15 32.45
C ASP A 323 -65.27 31.17 32.52
N GLN A 324 -65.93 32.02 31.72
CA GLN A 324 -67.41 32.13 31.65
C GLN A 324 -68.00 31.10 30.69
#